data_AF-A0A9E1B5B1-F1
#
_entry.id   AF-A0A9E1B5B1-F1
#
_cell.length_a   1.000
_cell.length_b   1.000
_cell.length_c   1.000
_cell.angle_alpha   90.00
_cell.angle_beta   90.00
_cell.angle_gamma   90.00
#
_symmetry.space_group_name_H-M   'P 1'
#
loop_
_entity.id
_entity.type
_entity.pdbx_description
1 polymer ?
#
loop_
_entity_poly.entity_id
_entity_poly.type
_entity_poly.pdbx_seq_one_letter_code
_entity_poly.pdbx_strand_id
1 'polypeptide(L)' 'MSNSLATVHPELTVEWSDRNLPLTPDSVTFGSNKKVWWKGACRWRS' A
#
# COMPACT_ATOMS: atom_id res chain seq x y z
N MET A 1 18.65 -6.88 -0.02
CA MET A 1 17.78 -6.11 0.90
C MET A 1 16.40 -6.02 0.29
N SER A 2 15.38 -6.59 0.93
CA SER A 2 13.99 -6.48 0.45
C SER A 2 13.39 -5.18 1.00
N ASN A 3 13.21 -4.18 0.13
CA ASN A 3 12.59 -2.90 0.48
C ASN A 3 11.12 -2.89 0.07
N SER A 4 10.41 -3.99 0.31
CA SER A 4 8.99 -4.11 0.01
C SER A 4 8.18 -3.17 0.90
N LEU A 5 7.10 -2.62 0.35
CA LEU A 5 6.23 -1.68 1.04
C LEU A 5 5.69 -2.28 2.34
N ALA A 6 5.34 -3.58 2.33
CA ALA A 6 4.89 -4.30 3.53
C ALA A 6 5.96 -4.40 4.63
N THR A 7 7.25 -4.46 4.27
CA THR A 7 8.36 -4.55 5.23
C THR A 7 8.73 -3.19 5.79
N VAL A 8 8.73 -2.15 4.95
CA VAL A 8 9.16 -0.80 5.33
C VAL A 8 8.03 -0.01 6.00
N HIS A 9 6.79 -0.19 5.52
CA HIS A 9 5.59 0.53 5.95
C HIS A 9 4.40 -0.42 6.12
N PRO A 10 4.40 -1.26 7.18
CA PRO A 10 3.29 -2.17 7.45
C PRO A 10 1.97 -1.43 7.69
N GLU A 11 1.97 -0.19 8.18
CA GLU A 11 0.76 0.62 8.34
C GLU A 11 0.02 0.87 7.02
N LEU A 12 0.74 1.01 5.90
CA LEU A 12 0.16 1.21 4.58
C LEU A 12 -0.51 -0.06 4.05
N THR A 13 -0.13 -1.25 4.53
CA THR A 13 -0.80 -2.50 4.13
C THR A 13 -2.25 -2.55 4.58
N VAL A 14 -2.58 -1.89 5.70
CA VAL A 14 -3.97 -1.75 6.19
C VAL A 14 -4.81 -0.90 5.25
N GLU A 15 -4.19 0.11 4.65
CA GLU A 15 -4.81 0.98 3.65
C GLU A 15 -4.76 0.37 2.23
N TRP A 16 -4.26 -0.85 2.04
CA TRP A 16 -4.16 -1.45 0.72
C TRP A 16 -5.52 -1.87 0.16
N SER A 17 -5.81 -1.48 -1.10
CA SER A 17 -7.04 -1.89 -1.77
C SER A 17 -6.88 -3.20 -2.54
N ASP A 18 -7.87 -4.09 -2.42
CA ASP A 18 -7.94 -5.34 -3.19
C ASP A 18 -8.09 -5.09 -4.71
N ARG A 19 -8.44 -3.85 -5.11
CA ARG A 19 -8.41 -3.40 -6.51
C ARG A 19 -7.02 -3.42 -7.15
N ASN A 20 -5.96 -3.56 -6.36
CA ASN A 20 -4.61 -3.67 -6.87
C ASN A 20 -4.26 -5.07 -7.37
N LEU A 21 -5.09 -6.09 -7.13
CA LEU A 21 -4.80 -7.45 -7.57
C LEU A 21 -4.54 -7.50 -9.08
N PRO A 22 -3.50 -8.24 -9.52
CA PRO A 22 -2.69 -9.20 -8.75
C PRO A 22 -1.49 -8.60 -7.99
N LEU A 23 -1.34 -7.27 -7.90
CA LEU A 23 -0.26 -6.63 -7.16
C LEU A 23 -0.49 -6.71 -5.65
N THR A 24 0.52 -7.18 -4.92
CA THR A 24 0.57 -7.23 -3.46
C THR A 24 1.55 -6.18 -2.92
N PRO A 25 1.37 -5.68 -1.69
CA PRO A 25 2.31 -4.76 -1.07
C PRO A 25 3.71 -5.36 -0.86
N ASP A 26 3.84 -6.69 -0.84
CA ASP A 26 5.13 -7.40 -0.85
C ASP A 26 5.84 -7.33 -2.20
N SER A 27 5.07 -7.28 -3.29
CA SER A 27 5.58 -7.18 -4.66
C SER A 27 5.93 -5.75 -5.09
N VAL A 28 5.53 -4.75 -4.29
CA VAL A 28 5.78 -3.33 -4.55
C VAL A 28 6.87 -2.84 -3.61
N THR A 29 7.95 -2.28 -4.17
CA THR A 29 9.01 -1.67 -3.38
C THR A 29 8.66 -0.24 -2.99
N PHE A 30 9.15 0.18 -1.82
CA PHE A 30 9.11 1.58 -1.41
C PHE A 30 9.85 2.44 -2.44
N GLY A 31 9.19 3.48 -2.98
CA GLY A 31 9.72 4.31 -4.07
C GLY A 31 9.39 3.83 -5.49
N SER A 32 8.59 2.77 -5.64
CA SER A 32 8.08 2.37 -6.96
C SER A 32 7.12 3.42 -7.53
N ASN A 33 7.22 3.69 -8.84
CA ASN A 33 6.29 4.57 -9.57
C ASN A 33 4.95 3.89 -9.93
N LYS A 34 4.63 2.77 -9.30
CA LYS A 34 3.37 2.04 -9.54
C LYS A 34 2.19 2.82 -8.93
N LYS A 35 1.18 3.11 -9.73
CA LYS A 35 -0.11 3.61 -9.23
C LYS A 35 -0.87 2.46 -8.58
N VAL A 36 -1.25 2.65 -7.32
CA VAL A 36 -2.01 1.71 -6.53
C VAL A 36 -3.18 2.43 -5.86
N TRP A 37 -4.25 1.69 -5.62
CA TRP A 37 -5.45 2.13 -4.94
C TRP A 37 -5.29 1.95 -3.44
N TRP A 38 -5.61 3.01 -2.69
CA TRP A 38 -5.64 2.98 -1.23
C TRP A 38 -7.09 3.00 -0.74
N LYS A 39 -7.41 2.17 0.26
CA LYS A 39 -8.63 2.25 1.06
C LYS A 39 -8.50 3.49 1.94
N GLY A 40 -9.03 4.61 1.49
CA GLY A 40 -8.98 5.86 2.25
C GLY A 40 -9.66 5.70 3.61
N ALA A 41 -8.94 5.97 4.69
CA ALA A 41 -9.57 6.26 5.96
C ALA A 41 -10.22 7.65 5.84
N CYS A 42 -11.50 7.71 5.46
CA CYS A 42 -12.29 8.92 5.62
C CYS A 42 -12.42 9.21 7.13
N ARG A 43 -11.37 9.81 7.71
CA ARG A 43 -11.36 10.45 9.02
C ARG A 43 -11.55 11.96 8.82
N TRP A 44 -12.55 12.34 8.02
CA TRP A 44 -12.99 13.73 7.99
C TRP A 44 -13.71 13.96 9.31
N ARG A 45 -12.94 14.50 10.26
CA ARG A 45 -13.44 14.97 11.55
C ARG A 45 -14.47 16.07 11.23
N SER A 46 -15.63 15.93 11.88
CA SER A 46 -16.78 16.85 11.81
C SER A 46 -16.41 18.30 12.05
#